data_AF-A0A8J6FA00-F1
#
_entry.id   AF-A0A8J6FA00-F1
#
_cell.length_a   1.000
_cell.length_b   1.000
_cell.length_c   1.000
_cell.angle_alpha   90.00
_cell.angle_beta   90.00
_cell.angle_gamma   90.00
#
_symmetry.space_group_name_H-M   'P 1'
#
loop_
_entity.id
_entity.type
_entity.pdbx_description
1 polymer ?
#
loop_
_entity_poly.entity_id
_entity_poly.type
_entity_poly.pdbx_seq_one_letter_code
_entity_poly.pdbx_strand_id
1 'polypeptide(L)'
;MKKLQASLGAEPAETSCSVRQATRSGHETRGNTEESKRARSLDDDSLDVLPSFSCLIQEGWAQSVHVTSELRSIQHQSEELAAHLAYQIQEVHRMLSDDSELSAARRAAFDAELRLVLLRGCRNALFHECQILHAEAAHGKQEMKFLQQQQQNVQDLRLLLERNQKQIQVLIKGNSAFKAELQRSGSEVQQFVQEQLIPRHQELAHESQRLKDFAMKDAEHFRTVSLHALRTVSVEGNLVPAQDLSVNRLSDRLSPYSGIYERIFSVIRLPLYKAPEMVLTHVAEMKRQQLFLRSLLYNRNQAVTRVQQQICESQDPDLDTLFERLSAHYAHQVDHLVPKVEQLVQQCEKAQEYQKEVQAAVIDWWDQPAQYCLSWEQRGGQTLLQWRDRWTVASAAVQRTSGTRT
;
A
#
# COMPACT_ATOMS: atom_id res chain seq x y z
N MET A 1 87.07 44.40 25.34
CA MET A 1 87.63 43.14 25.90
C MET A 1 87.66 43.12 27.44
N LYS A 2 86.55 43.44 28.14
CA LYS A 2 86.38 43.21 29.60
C LYS A 2 84.92 42.95 30.02
N LYS A 3 84.02 42.61 29.08
CA LYS A 3 82.59 42.35 29.37
C LYS A 3 82.09 40.95 28.97
N LEU A 4 82.97 40.05 28.51
CA LEU A 4 82.60 38.67 28.10
C LEU A 4 83.03 37.57 29.09
N GLN A 5 83.50 37.94 30.29
CA GLN A 5 83.94 36.97 31.31
C GLN A 5 82.94 36.78 32.47
N ALA A 6 81.78 37.46 32.46
CA ALA A 6 80.82 37.42 33.57
C ALA A 6 79.59 36.51 33.37
N SER A 7 79.53 35.74 32.27
CA SER A 7 78.35 34.90 31.96
C SER A 7 78.61 33.39 32.01
N LEU A 8 79.82 32.96 32.41
CA LEU A 8 80.17 31.55 32.65
C LEU A 8 80.21 31.31 34.16
N GLY A 9 79.04 31.13 34.76
CA GLY A 9 78.93 30.93 36.21
C GLY A 9 77.47 30.86 36.66
N ALA A 10 76.71 29.92 36.11
CA ALA A 10 75.43 29.51 36.67
C ALA A 10 75.28 28.00 36.50
N GLU A 11 75.50 27.26 37.59
CA GLU A 11 75.20 25.84 37.70
C GLU A 11 73.69 25.59 37.56
N PRO A 12 73.25 24.53 36.86
CA PRO A 12 71.89 24.05 37.00
C PRO A 12 71.80 23.04 38.13
N ALA A 13 70.97 23.38 39.12
CA ALA A 13 70.54 22.52 40.20
C ALA A 13 69.87 21.24 39.67
N GLU A 14 70.23 20.12 40.30
CA GLU A 14 69.62 18.81 40.13
C GLU A 14 68.10 18.88 40.28
N THR A 15 67.36 18.56 39.22
CA THR A 15 65.94 18.20 39.33
C THR A 15 65.77 16.78 38.82
N SER A 16 65.79 15.85 39.77
CA SER A 16 65.43 14.46 39.57
C SER A 16 63.95 14.35 39.22
N CYS A 17 63.60 13.78 38.07
CA CYS A 17 62.24 13.30 37.82
C CYS A 17 62.28 11.97 37.04
N SER A 18 62.00 10.91 37.80
CA SER A 18 61.85 9.53 37.36
C SER A 18 60.69 9.39 36.37
N VAL A 19 60.96 8.88 35.17
CA VAL A 19 59.92 8.44 34.22
C VAL A 19 59.76 6.93 34.35
N ARG A 20 58.63 6.53 34.94
CA ARG A 20 58.17 5.15 35.01
C ARG A 20 57.80 4.65 33.61
N GLN A 21 58.40 3.52 33.21
CA GLN A 21 57.96 2.72 32.07
C GLN A 21 56.58 2.13 32.36
N ALA A 22 55.59 2.46 31.51
CA ALA A 22 54.33 1.75 31.44
C ALA A 22 54.42 0.69 30.34
N THR A 23 54.54 -0.56 30.75
CA THR A 23 54.33 -1.75 29.91
C THR A 23 52.86 -1.83 29.52
N ARG A 24 52.56 -1.78 28.22
CA ARG A 24 51.23 -2.08 27.68
C ARG A 24 51.24 -3.52 27.17
N SER A 25 50.64 -4.41 27.97
CA SER A 25 50.37 -5.79 27.61
C SER A 25 49.37 -5.81 26.44
N GLY A 26 49.71 -6.58 25.41
CA GLY A 26 48.78 -6.92 24.33
C GLY A 26 47.75 -7.92 24.84
N HIS A 27 46.49 -7.67 24.53
CA HIS A 27 45.45 -8.68 24.59
C HIS A 27 44.96 -8.90 23.15
N GLU A 28 45.20 -10.12 22.67
CA GLU A 28 44.68 -10.65 21.43
C GLU A 28 43.15 -10.61 21.45
N THR A 29 42.53 -10.10 20.39
CA THR A 29 41.25 -10.63 19.90
C THR A 29 41.28 -10.68 18.38
N ARG A 30 41.04 -11.90 17.91
CA ARG A 30 41.10 -12.42 16.56
C ARG A 30 39.80 -12.05 15.85
N GLY A 31 39.88 -11.44 14.66
CA GLY A 31 38.71 -11.19 13.82
C GLY A 31 39.01 -10.35 12.57
N ASN A 32 38.99 -11.02 11.41
CA ASN A 32 38.79 -10.48 10.06
C ASN A 32 39.97 -9.78 9.36
N THR A 33 40.88 -10.60 8.86
CA THR A 33 41.48 -10.45 7.54
C THR A 33 40.40 -10.32 6.46
N GLU A 34 40.44 -9.23 5.65
CA GLU A 34 40.34 -9.25 4.16
C GLU A 34 40.08 -7.88 3.50
N GLU A 35 39.85 -6.77 4.21
CA GLU A 35 39.58 -5.46 3.53
C GLU A 35 40.74 -4.44 3.54
N SER A 36 41.85 -4.70 4.23
CA SER A 36 42.93 -3.70 4.40
C SER A 36 44.13 -3.92 3.47
N LYS A 37 43.91 -4.23 2.19
CA LYS A 37 45.01 -4.38 1.19
C LYS A 37 44.89 -3.50 -0.06
N ARG A 38 43.95 -2.55 -0.12
CA ARG A 38 43.71 -1.74 -1.34
C ARG A 38 43.85 -0.22 -1.21
N ALA A 39 44.49 0.26 -0.14
CA ALA A 39 44.69 1.71 0.08
C ALA A 39 46.15 2.09 0.39
N ARG A 40 47.13 1.38 -0.18
CA ARG A 40 48.55 1.76 -0.09
C ARG A 40 49.29 1.46 -1.39
N SER A 41 49.00 2.26 -2.39
CA SER A 41 49.90 2.47 -3.53
C SER A 41 49.36 3.64 -4.32
N LEU A 42 49.99 4.78 -4.16
CA LEU A 42 50.10 5.94 -5.05
C LEU A 42 50.73 7.04 -4.19
N ASP A 43 52.05 7.20 -4.37
CA ASP A 43 52.85 8.44 -4.54
C ASP A 43 52.37 9.69 -3.74
N ASP A 44 53.21 10.52 -3.15
CA ASP A 44 54.49 11.02 -3.63
C ASP A 44 55.07 11.92 -2.52
N ASP A 45 56.34 12.23 -2.67
CA ASP A 45 57.11 13.23 -1.94
C ASP A 45 57.49 12.92 -0.49
N SER A 46 58.81 12.90 -0.34
CA SER A 46 59.58 12.97 0.88
C SER A 46 58.85 13.75 1.96
N LEU A 47 58.24 13.05 2.91
CA LEU A 47 57.99 13.63 4.22
C LEU A 47 59.38 14.01 4.74
N ASP A 48 59.74 15.28 4.57
CA ASP A 48 60.87 15.92 5.27
C ASP A 48 60.63 15.68 6.75
N VAL A 49 61.15 14.55 7.23
CA VAL A 49 61.15 14.19 8.63
C VAL A 49 62.01 15.27 9.28
N LEU A 50 61.33 16.24 9.89
CA LEU A 50 61.96 17.32 10.63
C LEU A 50 63.07 16.74 11.50
N PRO A 51 64.32 17.22 11.37
CA PRO A 51 65.44 16.67 12.09
C PRO A 51 65.16 16.70 13.59
N SER A 52 65.51 15.61 14.28
CA SER A 52 65.32 15.52 15.73
C SER A 52 66.03 16.68 16.43
N PHE A 53 65.50 17.13 17.57
CA PHE A 53 66.10 18.21 18.37
C PHE A 53 67.59 17.96 18.69
N SER A 54 67.97 16.70 18.93
CA SER A 54 69.36 16.31 19.13
C SER A 54 70.23 16.50 17.89
N CYS A 55 69.70 16.24 16.68
CA CYS A 55 70.42 16.47 15.43
C CYS A 55 70.67 17.97 15.21
N LEU A 56 69.66 18.82 15.45
CA LEU A 56 69.79 20.28 15.33
C LEU A 56 70.83 20.84 16.30
N ILE A 57 70.87 20.34 17.54
CA ILE A 57 71.90 20.74 18.51
C ILE A 57 73.30 20.32 18.04
N GLN A 58 73.46 19.06 17.62
CA GLN A 58 74.75 18.55 17.15
C GLN A 58 75.27 19.32 15.92
N GLU A 59 74.37 19.64 15.00
CA GLU A 59 74.68 20.44 13.81
C GLU A 59 75.09 21.87 14.20
N GLY A 60 74.36 22.51 15.12
CA GLY A 60 74.72 23.83 15.63
C GLY A 60 76.10 23.86 16.31
N TRP A 61 76.43 22.82 17.10
CA TRP A 61 77.78 22.69 17.68
C TRP A 61 78.85 22.48 16.61
N ALA A 62 78.60 21.63 15.61
CA ALA A 62 79.54 21.38 14.52
C ALA A 62 79.82 22.67 13.72
N GLN A 63 78.78 23.45 13.41
CA GLN A 63 78.91 24.75 12.74
C GLN A 63 79.70 25.75 13.58
N SER A 64 79.45 25.83 14.89
CA SER A 64 80.21 26.72 15.77
C SER A 64 81.69 26.35 15.82
N VAL A 65 82.03 25.06 15.89
CA VAL A 65 83.42 24.59 15.86
C VAL A 65 84.07 24.95 14.52
N HIS A 66 83.37 24.74 13.41
CA HIS A 66 83.84 25.10 12.07
C HIS A 66 84.20 26.59 11.98
N VAL A 67 83.27 27.49 12.33
CA VAL A 67 83.48 28.94 12.27
C VAL A 67 84.67 29.38 13.15
N THR A 68 84.82 28.80 14.34
CA THR A 68 85.97 29.14 15.20
C THR A 68 87.31 28.65 14.63
N SER A 69 87.30 27.53 13.90
CA SER A 69 88.50 27.01 13.25
C SER A 69 88.91 27.89 12.05
N GLU A 70 87.94 28.34 11.25
CA GLU A 70 88.16 29.26 10.13
C GLU A 70 88.66 30.61 10.63
N LEU A 71 88.05 31.17 11.69
CA LEU A 71 88.48 32.44 12.28
C LEU A 71 89.95 32.39 12.72
N ARG A 72 90.38 31.29 13.34
CA ARG A 72 91.78 31.10 13.76
C ARG A 72 92.72 31.05 12.56
N SER A 73 92.31 30.40 11.47
CA SER A 73 93.09 30.35 10.23
C SER A 73 93.26 31.73 9.60
N ILE A 74 92.17 32.52 9.52
CA ILE A 74 92.19 33.89 8.97
C ILE A 74 93.03 34.82 9.86
N GLN A 75 92.94 34.70 11.18
CA GLN A 75 93.76 35.48 12.11
C GLN A 75 95.25 35.24 11.88
N HIS A 76 95.65 33.97 11.73
CA HIS A 76 97.04 33.62 11.47
C HIS A 76 97.54 34.23 10.14
N GLN A 77 96.77 34.09 9.05
CA GLN A 77 97.10 34.69 7.76
C GLN A 77 97.23 36.22 7.83
N SER A 78 96.36 36.88 8.62
CA SER A 78 96.43 38.33 8.82
C SER A 78 97.71 38.76 9.55
N GLU A 79 98.15 37.99 10.55
CA GLU A 79 99.40 38.24 11.28
C GLU A 79 100.63 38.05 10.39
N GLU A 80 100.65 37.00 9.58
CA GLU A 80 101.71 36.74 8.60
C GLU A 80 101.84 37.86 7.57
N LEU A 81 100.72 38.29 6.98
CA LEU A 81 100.69 39.39 6.02
C LEU A 81 101.11 40.72 6.65
N ALA A 82 100.70 40.99 7.90
CA ALA A 82 101.12 42.18 8.63
C ALA A 82 102.63 42.19 8.91
N ALA A 83 103.20 41.03 9.29
CA ALA A 83 104.65 40.89 9.48
C ALA A 83 105.42 41.07 8.17
N HIS A 84 104.93 40.50 7.07
CA HIS A 84 105.54 40.67 5.75
C HIS A 84 105.51 42.14 5.29
N LEU A 85 104.38 42.83 5.47
CA LEU A 85 104.26 44.26 5.16
C LEU A 85 105.26 45.09 5.99
N ALA A 86 105.36 44.81 7.29
CA ALA A 86 106.30 45.52 8.18
C ALA A 86 107.76 45.36 7.74
N TYR A 87 108.15 44.14 7.32
CA TYR A 87 109.47 43.88 6.76
C TYR A 87 109.73 44.69 5.47
N GLN A 88 108.77 44.70 4.54
CA GLN A 88 108.89 45.45 3.28
C GLN A 88 108.99 46.97 3.52
N ILE A 89 108.22 47.51 4.47
CA ILE A 89 108.29 48.93 4.86
C ILE A 89 109.70 49.26 5.37
N GLN A 90 110.26 48.42 6.25
CA GLN A 90 111.60 48.62 6.79
C GLN A 90 112.67 48.58 5.71
N GLU A 91 112.55 47.69 4.73
CA GLU A 91 113.49 47.60 3.61
C GLU A 91 113.43 48.85 2.70
N VAL A 92 112.23 49.35 2.41
CA VAL A 92 112.05 50.61 1.66
C VAL A 92 112.60 51.80 2.45
N HIS A 93 112.34 51.88 3.76
CA HIS A 93 112.91 52.92 4.62
C HIS A 93 114.45 52.86 4.65
N ARG A 94 115.04 51.65 4.64
CA ARG A 94 116.49 51.42 4.53
C ARG A 94 117.04 51.94 3.20
N MET A 95 116.39 51.60 2.08
CA MET A 95 116.78 52.10 0.75
C MET A 95 116.65 53.63 0.61
N LEU A 96 115.74 54.25 1.36
CA LEU A 96 115.55 55.70 1.41
C LEU A 96 116.42 56.39 2.48
N SER A 97 117.46 55.72 3.00
CA SER A 97 118.33 56.25 4.05
C SER A 97 119.60 56.92 3.52
N ASP A 98 119.51 58.24 3.31
CA ASP A 98 120.67 59.13 3.13
C ASP A 98 120.63 60.24 4.21
N ASP A 99 121.78 60.79 4.63
CA ASP A 99 121.90 61.90 5.62
C ASP A 99 121.37 63.27 5.11
N SER A 100 120.54 63.27 4.05
CA SER A 100 119.95 64.45 3.43
C SER A 100 118.51 64.70 3.90
N GLU A 101 118.13 65.96 4.13
CA GLU A 101 116.74 66.35 4.44
C GLU A 101 115.71 65.86 3.39
N LEU A 102 116.16 65.70 2.15
CA LEU A 102 115.32 65.24 1.04
C LEU A 102 114.95 63.75 1.15
N SER A 103 115.75 62.95 1.87
CA SER A 103 115.45 61.55 2.19
C SER A 103 114.30 61.44 3.21
N ALA A 104 114.28 62.33 4.21
CA ALA A 104 113.20 62.42 5.21
C ALA A 104 111.85 62.79 4.57
N ALA A 105 111.83 63.74 3.64
CA ALA A 105 110.62 64.11 2.90
C ALA A 105 110.09 62.97 2.03
N ARG A 106 110.96 62.20 1.36
CA ARG A 106 110.57 61.02 0.57
C ARG A 106 109.98 59.90 1.43
N ARG A 107 110.55 59.62 2.60
CA ARG A 107 109.95 58.65 3.55
C ARG A 107 108.58 59.10 4.03
N ALA A 108 108.42 60.38 4.38
CA ALA A 108 107.13 60.93 4.80
C ALA A 108 106.06 60.84 3.69
N ALA A 109 106.43 61.11 2.43
CA ALA A 109 105.54 60.95 1.29
C ALA A 109 105.14 59.48 1.05
N PHE A 110 106.10 58.55 1.14
CA PHE A 110 105.83 57.10 1.05
C PHE A 110 104.87 56.64 2.16
N ASP A 111 105.12 57.03 3.41
CA ASP A 111 104.25 56.67 4.54
C ASP A 111 102.85 57.26 4.39
N ALA A 112 102.72 58.47 3.82
CA ALA A 112 101.43 59.10 3.53
C ALA A 112 100.64 58.34 2.44
N GLU A 113 101.29 57.96 1.34
CA GLU A 113 100.68 57.17 0.27
C GLU A 113 100.29 55.76 0.75
N LEU A 114 101.17 55.10 1.52
CA LEU A 114 100.88 53.81 2.13
C LEU A 114 99.66 53.90 3.06
N ARG A 115 99.59 54.93 3.92
CA ARG A 115 98.42 55.19 4.76
C ARG A 115 97.16 55.41 3.92
N LEU A 116 97.25 56.14 2.81
CA LEU A 116 96.12 56.37 1.92
C LEU A 116 95.61 55.05 1.31
N VAL A 117 96.51 54.18 0.84
CA VAL A 117 96.15 52.87 0.29
C VAL A 117 95.51 51.98 1.37
N LEU A 118 96.09 51.92 2.57
CA LEU A 118 95.53 51.18 3.70
C LEU A 118 94.12 51.68 4.05
N LEU A 119 93.94 53.00 4.19
CA LEU A 119 92.64 53.60 4.49
C LEU A 119 91.61 53.33 3.37
N ARG A 120 92.02 53.37 2.10
CA ARG A 120 91.16 53.02 0.97
C ARG A 120 90.76 51.55 0.98
N GLY A 121 91.69 50.66 1.31
CA GLY A 121 91.42 49.23 1.52
C GLY A 121 90.43 49.00 2.65
N CYS A 122 90.67 49.59 3.83
CA CYS A 122 89.76 49.52 4.98
C CYS A 122 88.36 50.04 4.64
N ARG A 123 88.24 51.18 3.96
CA ARG A 123 86.95 51.72 3.51
C ARG A 123 86.22 50.74 2.59
N ASN A 124 86.93 50.18 1.61
CA ASN A 124 86.32 49.24 0.66
C ASN A 124 85.88 47.94 1.36
N ALA A 125 86.67 47.42 2.30
CA ALA A 125 86.32 46.24 3.11
C ALA A 125 85.08 46.52 3.99
N LEU A 126 85.06 47.64 4.73
CA LEU A 126 83.91 48.04 5.53
C LEU A 126 82.65 48.25 4.68
N PHE A 127 82.80 48.82 3.49
CA PHE A 127 81.69 48.99 2.57
C PHE A 127 81.14 47.65 2.08
N HIS A 128 82.01 46.70 1.75
CA HIS A 128 81.61 45.34 1.36
C HIS A 128 80.91 44.60 2.51
N GLU A 129 81.45 44.66 3.72
CA GLU A 129 80.82 44.10 4.93
C GLU A 129 79.45 44.72 5.18
N CYS A 130 79.32 46.05 5.05
CA CYS A 130 78.03 46.74 5.18
C CYS A 130 77.01 46.28 4.13
N GLN A 131 77.45 45.99 2.91
CA GLN A 131 76.56 45.45 1.87
C GLN A 131 76.09 44.03 2.19
N ILE A 132 76.99 43.15 2.65
CA ILE A 132 76.64 41.78 3.05
C ILE A 132 75.65 41.83 4.21
N LEU A 133 75.97 42.57 5.27
CA LEU A 133 75.10 42.72 6.43
C LEU A 133 73.73 43.32 6.06
N HIS A 134 73.70 44.24 5.09
CA HIS A 134 72.44 44.79 4.60
C HIS A 134 71.59 43.75 3.85
N ALA A 135 72.22 42.94 3.00
CA ALA A 135 71.54 41.85 2.29
C ALA A 135 71.03 40.77 3.26
N GLU A 136 71.84 40.36 4.23
CA GLU A 136 71.45 39.41 5.29
C GLU A 136 70.31 39.97 6.15
N ALA A 137 70.38 41.23 6.55
CA ALA A 137 69.29 41.87 7.31
C ALA A 137 67.99 41.98 6.49
N ALA A 138 68.09 42.25 5.18
CA ALA A 138 66.95 42.28 4.28
C ALA A 138 66.33 40.89 4.12
N HIS A 139 67.17 39.86 3.95
CA HIS A 139 66.75 38.46 3.88
C HIS A 139 66.07 38.02 5.18
N GLY A 140 66.69 38.25 6.33
CA GLY A 140 66.12 37.94 7.64
C GLY A 140 64.80 38.67 7.90
N LYS A 141 64.65 39.92 7.43
CA LYS A 141 63.37 40.64 7.51
C LYS A 141 62.29 40.01 6.62
N GLN A 142 62.64 39.49 5.45
CA GLN A 142 61.70 38.79 4.57
C GLN A 142 61.28 37.44 5.16
N GLU A 143 62.23 36.68 5.70
CA GLU A 143 61.96 35.41 6.37
C GLU A 143 61.07 35.62 7.60
N MET A 144 61.35 36.63 8.43
CA MET A 144 60.50 36.97 9.58
C MET A 144 59.05 37.29 9.16
N LYS A 145 58.85 38.02 8.05
CA LYS A 145 57.50 38.29 7.53
C LYS A 145 56.81 37.00 7.08
N PHE A 146 57.53 36.12 6.40
CA PHE A 146 57.00 34.83 5.96
C PHE A 146 56.62 33.95 7.16
N LEU A 147 57.49 33.84 8.16
CA LEU A 147 57.23 33.09 9.39
C LEU A 147 56.05 33.67 10.17
N GLN A 148 55.94 35.00 10.25
CA GLN A 148 54.79 35.66 10.88
C GLN A 148 53.48 35.35 10.13
N GLN A 149 53.51 35.33 8.80
CA GLN A 149 52.34 34.95 7.99
C GLN A 149 51.96 33.48 8.21
N GLN A 150 52.94 32.57 8.25
CA GLN A 150 52.69 31.15 8.55
C GLN A 150 52.11 30.97 9.96
N GLN A 151 52.63 31.70 10.95
CA GLN A 151 52.09 31.69 12.30
C GLN A 151 50.64 32.16 12.32
N GLN A 152 50.29 33.24 11.60
CA GLN A 152 48.92 33.73 11.50
C GLN A 152 48.00 32.69 10.85
N ASN A 153 48.43 32.06 9.74
CA ASN A 153 47.67 31.01 9.08
C ASN A 153 47.39 29.83 10.04
N VAL A 154 48.38 29.42 10.84
CA VAL A 154 48.21 28.36 11.85
C VAL A 154 47.20 28.77 12.92
N GLN A 155 47.21 30.04 13.38
CA GLN A 155 46.23 30.53 14.34
C GLN A 155 44.81 30.55 13.75
N ASP A 156 44.66 31.01 12.51
CA ASP A 156 43.36 31.05 11.82
C ASP A 156 42.79 29.64 11.62
N LEU A 157 43.62 28.68 11.23
CA LEU A 157 43.23 27.27 11.12
C LEU A 157 42.80 26.67 12.45
N ARG A 158 43.49 27.00 13.55
CA ARG A 158 43.08 26.56 14.90
C ARG A 158 41.70 27.10 15.27
N LEU A 159 41.45 28.39 15.03
CA LEU A 159 40.14 29.00 15.29
C LEU A 159 39.03 28.38 14.43
N LEU A 160 39.32 28.10 13.16
CA LEU A 160 38.37 27.41 12.27
C LEU A 160 38.07 25.99 12.78
N LEU A 161 39.10 25.25 13.18
CA LEU A 161 38.96 23.90 13.74
C LEU A 161 38.12 23.90 15.02
N GLU A 162 38.32 24.88 15.91
CA GLU A 162 37.49 25.03 17.11
C GLU A 162 36.02 25.32 16.78
N ARG A 163 35.74 26.16 15.78
CA ARG A 163 34.36 26.42 15.32
C ARG A 163 33.72 25.15 14.75
N ASN A 164 34.44 24.44 13.89
CA ASN A 164 33.97 23.17 13.32
C ASN A 164 33.72 22.12 14.41
N GLN A 165 34.61 22.02 15.40
CA GLN A 165 34.45 21.10 16.53
C GLN A 165 33.21 21.43 17.37
N LYS A 166 32.94 22.72 17.63
CA LYS A 166 31.71 23.16 18.32
C LYS A 166 30.46 22.78 17.52
N GLN A 167 30.48 22.98 16.20
CA GLN A 167 29.35 22.62 15.33
C GLN A 167 29.10 21.10 15.32
N ILE A 168 30.18 20.30 15.23
CA ILE A 168 30.10 18.84 15.33
C ILE A 168 29.50 18.42 16.68
N GLN A 169 29.93 19.02 17.79
CA GLN A 169 29.35 18.72 19.11
C GLN A 169 27.85 19.04 19.19
N VAL A 170 27.40 20.17 18.61
CA VAL A 170 25.97 20.51 18.56
C VAL A 170 25.20 19.46 17.74
N LEU A 171 25.73 19.05 16.59
CA LEU A 171 25.11 18.01 15.75
C LEU A 171 25.03 16.66 16.47
N ILE A 172 26.08 16.25 17.18
CA ILE A 172 26.09 15.01 17.97
C ILE A 172 25.01 15.07 19.06
N LYS A 173 24.93 16.17 19.81
CA LYS A 173 23.90 16.36 20.84
C LYS A 173 22.50 16.34 20.23
N GLY A 174 22.28 17.07 19.14
CA GLY A 174 21.01 17.08 18.41
C GLY A 174 20.60 15.69 17.94
N ASN A 175 21.51 14.94 17.32
CA ASN A 175 21.25 13.58 16.86
C ASN A 175 20.91 12.64 18.03
N SER A 176 21.64 12.73 19.15
CA SER A 176 21.30 11.92 20.34
C SER A 176 19.93 12.25 20.92
N ALA A 177 19.51 13.53 20.90
CA ALA A 177 18.20 13.94 21.37
C ALA A 177 17.09 13.42 20.44
N PHE A 178 17.26 13.57 19.12
CA PHE A 178 16.33 13.02 18.13
C PHE A 178 16.23 11.50 18.22
N LYS A 179 17.35 10.80 18.42
CA LYS A 179 17.35 9.35 18.62
C LYS A 179 16.52 8.95 19.85
N ALA A 180 16.69 9.68 20.97
CA ALA A 180 15.92 9.42 22.19
C ALA A 180 14.42 9.72 22.01
N GLU A 181 14.08 10.80 21.29
CA GLU A 181 12.70 11.16 20.97
C GLU A 181 12.04 10.12 20.05
N LEU A 182 12.74 9.67 19.01
CA LEU A 182 12.26 8.63 18.11
C LEU A 182 12.03 7.31 18.84
N GLN A 183 12.94 6.92 19.75
CA GLN A 183 12.74 5.75 20.59
C GLN A 183 11.52 5.89 21.50
N ARG A 184 11.31 7.06 22.12
CA ARG A 184 10.14 7.32 22.96
C ARG A 184 8.84 7.23 22.14
N SER A 185 8.78 7.92 21.01
CA SER A 185 7.62 7.88 20.11
C SER A 185 7.36 6.46 19.58
N GLY A 186 8.40 5.71 19.23
CA GLY A 186 8.29 4.30 18.85
C GLY A 186 7.66 3.44 19.96
N SER A 187 8.10 3.62 21.20
CA SER A 187 7.52 2.95 22.36
C SER A 187 6.06 3.35 22.61
N GLU A 188 5.73 4.64 22.49
CA GLU A 188 4.35 5.15 22.64
C GLU A 188 3.42 4.54 21.59
N VAL A 189 3.85 4.49 20.32
CA VAL A 189 3.08 3.86 19.24
C VAL A 189 2.90 2.36 19.51
N GLN A 190 3.96 1.67 19.93
CA GLN A 190 3.88 0.24 20.26
C GLN A 190 2.90 -0.01 21.41
N GLN A 191 2.96 0.82 22.46
CA GLN A 191 2.05 0.75 23.60
C GLN A 191 0.61 1.00 23.15
N PHE A 192 0.36 2.03 22.34
CA PHE A 192 -0.96 2.30 21.79
C PHE A 192 -1.52 1.13 20.98
N VAL A 193 -0.69 0.51 20.13
CA VAL A 193 -1.10 -0.66 19.35
C VAL A 193 -1.46 -1.83 20.27
N GLN A 194 -0.64 -2.12 21.28
CA GLN A 194 -0.87 -3.23 22.20
C GLN A 194 -2.07 -3.02 23.11
N GLU A 195 -2.24 -1.82 23.68
CA GLU A 195 -3.26 -1.56 24.69
C GLU A 195 -4.62 -1.15 24.09
N GLN A 196 -4.63 -0.46 22.95
CA GLN A 196 -5.86 0.13 22.41
C GLN A 196 -6.31 -0.53 21.12
N LEU A 197 -5.40 -0.76 20.17
CA LEU A 197 -5.79 -1.22 18.84
C LEU A 197 -6.07 -2.72 18.80
N ILE A 198 -5.17 -3.54 19.35
CA ILE A 198 -5.33 -5.01 19.36
C ILE A 198 -6.59 -5.44 20.13
N PRO A 199 -6.86 -4.96 21.35
CA PRO A 199 -8.05 -5.37 22.09
C PRO A 199 -9.34 -4.97 21.39
N ARG A 200 -9.42 -3.73 20.87
CA ARG A 200 -10.60 -3.29 20.09
C ARG A 200 -10.82 -4.11 18.83
N HIS A 201 -9.74 -4.52 18.15
CA HIS A 201 -9.86 -5.40 16.99
C HIS A 201 -10.41 -6.77 17.39
N GLN A 202 -9.93 -7.34 18.50
CA GLN A 202 -10.45 -8.61 19.02
C GLN A 202 -11.92 -8.49 19.44
N GLU A 203 -12.30 -7.43 20.13
CA GLU A 203 -13.70 -7.15 20.48
C GLU A 203 -14.60 -7.05 19.24
N LEU A 204 -14.16 -6.30 18.21
CA LEU A 204 -14.90 -6.18 16.95
C LEU A 204 -15.02 -7.52 16.23
N ALA A 205 -13.96 -8.33 16.22
CA ALA A 205 -13.98 -9.67 15.64
C ALA A 205 -14.96 -10.59 16.39
N HIS A 206 -14.98 -10.53 17.72
CA HIS A 206 -15.93 -11.28 18.54
C HIS A 206 -17.38 -10.84 18.29
N GLU A 207 -17.66 -9.54 18.25
CA GLU A 207 -18.99 -9.01 17.95
C GLU A 207 -19.45 -9.36 16.52
N SER A 208 -18.55 -9.26 15.54
CA SER A 208 -18.84 -9.67 14.17
C SER A 208 -19.15 -11.17 14.07
N GLN A 209 -18.39 -12.01 14.78
CA GLN A 209 -18.64 -13.45 14.80
C GLN A 209 -19.97 -13.76 15.52
N ARG A 210 -20.24 -13.09 16.65
CA ARG A 210 -21.50 -13.23 17.38
C ARG A 210 -22.70 -12.86 16.51
N LEU A 211 -22.63 -11.74 15.79
CA LEU A 211 -23.69 -11.29 14.88
C LEU A 211 -23.88 -12.28 13.73
N LYS A 212 -22.79 -12.80 13.16
CA LYS A 212 -22.84 -13.85 12.14
C LYS A 212 -23.53 -15.11 12.69
N ASP A 213 -23.19 -15.55 13.89
CA ASP A 213 -23.79 -16.73 14.50
C ASP A 213 -25.29 -16.52 14.78
N PHE A 214 -25.70 -15.31 15.20
CA PHE A 214 -27.11 -14.96 15.33
C PHE A 214 -27.83 -14.95 13.98
N ALA A 215 -27.27 -14.30 12.96
CA ALA A 215 -27.86 -14.29 11.61
C ALA A 215 -27.99 -15.69 11.03
N MET A 216 -27.00 -16.57 11.25
CA MET A 216 -27.05 -17.97 10.85
C MET A 216 -28.13 -18.74 11.62
N LYS A 217 -28.24 -18.54 12.94
CA LYS A 217 -29.33 -19.12 13.72
C LYS A 217 -30.68 -18.66 13.18
N ASP A 218 -30.86 -17.36 12.94
CA ASP A 218 -32.12 -16.83 12.41
C ASP A 218 -32.42 -17.42 11.04
N ALA A 219 -31.43 -17.54 10.16
CA ALA A 219 -31.59 -18.19 8.86
C ALA A 219 -32.05 -19.65 8.98
N GLU A 220 -31.51 -20.42 9.93
CA GLU A 220 -31.97 -21.79 10.22
C GLU A 220 -33.40 -21.81 10.77
N HIS A 221 -33.76 -20.88 11.67
CA HIS A 221 -35.14 -20.74 12.14
C HIS A 221 -36.09 -20.42 10.98
N PHE A 222 -35.74 -19.45 10.12
CA PHE A 222 -36.53 -19.13 8.92
C PHE A 222 -36.66 -20.29 7.96
N ARG A 223 -35.66 -21.18 7.86
CA ARG A 223 -35.74 -22.40 7.05
C ARG A 223 -36.84 -23.35 7.52
N THR A 224 -37.13 -23.36 8.83
CA THR A 224 -38.19 -24.19 9.42
C THR A 224 -39.57 -23.54 9.40
N VAL A 225 -39.64 -22.22 9.21
CA VAL A 225 -40.91 -21.50 9.15
C VAL A 225 -41.54 -21.66 7.76
N SER A 226 -42.73 -22.28 7.71
CA SER A 226 -43.51 -22.34 6.47
C SER A 226 -43.97 -20.93 6.07
N LEU A 227 -43.61 -20.48 4.87
CA LEU A 227 -44.07 -19.18 4.31
C LEU A 227 -45.60 -19.05 4.28
N HIS A 228 -46.32 -20.17 4.23
CA HIS A 228 -47.78 -20.23 4.22
C HIS A 228 -48.39 -19.88 5.58
N ALA A 229 -47.65 -20.09 6.68
CA ALA A 229 -48.04 -19.75 8.04
C ALA A 229 -47.80 -18.26 8.36
N LEU A 230 -46.87 -17.60 7.65
CA LEU A 230 -46.57 -16.17 7.83
C LEU A 230 -47.60 -15.24 7.18
N ARG A 231 -48.34 -15.74 6.20
CA ARG A 231 -49.44 -14.99 5.59
C ARG A 231 -50.60 -14.94 6.57
N THR A 232 -50.81 -13.82 7.24
CA THR A 232 -51.94 -13.60 8.15
C THR A 232 -53.03 -12.77 7.47
N VAL A 233 -54.27 -12.98 7.88
CA VAL A 233 -55.44 -12.20 7.46
C VAL A 233 -56.15 -11.73 8.73
N SER A 234 -56.57 -10.47 8.73
CA SER A 234 -57.33 -9.92 9.86
C SER A 234 -58.78 -10.37 9.77
N VAL A 235 -59.24 -11.11 10.78
CA VAL A 235 -60.64 -11.50 10.95
C VAL A 235 -61.10 -10.96 12.30
N GLU A 236 -62.11 -10.10 12.29
CA GLU A 236 -62.68 -9.47 13.50
C GLU A 236 -61.63 -8.80 14.41
N GLY A 237 -60.58 -8.21 13.82
CA GLY A 237 -59.53 -7.51 14.55
C GLY A 237 -58.37 -8.38 15.04
N ASN A 238 -58.45 -9.71 14.91
CA ASN A 238 -57.37 -10.63 15.22
C ASN A 238 -56.64 -11.07 13.94
N LEU A 239 -55.30 -11.11 13.99
CA LEU A 239 -54.49 -11.63 12.89
C LEU A 239 -54.44 -13.16 12.99
N VAL A 240 -55.06 -13.83 12.03
CA VAL A 240 -55.10 -15.30 11.98
C VAL A 240 -54.29 -15.76 10.76
N PRO A 241 -53.48 -16.82 10.87
CA PRO A 241 -52.80 -17.41 9.72
C PRO A 241 -53.80 -17.79 8.62
N ALA A 242 -53.53 -17.40 7.38
CA ALA A 242 -54.38 -17.67 6.23
C ALA A 242 -54.58 -19.17 6.00
N GLN A 243 -53.61 -20.00 6.39
CA GLN A 243 -53.71 -21.46 6.39
C GLN A 243 -54.84 -21.97 7.30
N ASP A 244 -55.09 -21.31 8.43
CA ASP A 244 -56.13 -21.71 9.38
C ASP A 244 -57.51 -21.30 8.88
N LEU A 245 -57.58 -20.30 7.99
CA LEU A 245 -58.81 -19.82 7.35
C LEU A 245 -59.06 -20.44 5.96
N SER A 246 -58.13 -21.25 5.47
CA SER A 246 -58.15 -21.81 4.12
C SER A 246 -59.10 -23.00 4.00
N VAL A 247 -59.85 -23.05 2.90
CA VAL A 247 -60.68 -24.21 2.51
C VAL A 247 -59.80 -25.45 2.20
N ASN A 248 -58.47 -25.28 2.02
CA ASN A 248 -57.51 -26.35 1.78
C ASN A 248 -57.00 -27.07 3.05
N ARG A 249 -57.69 -26.93 4.19
CA ARG A 249 -57.42 -27.71 5.43
C ARG A 249 -57.35 -29.23 5.22
N LEU A 250 -57.90 -29.73 4.11
CA LEU A 250 -57.93 -31.14 3.72
C LEU A 250 -56.66 -31.63 3.01
N SER A 251 -55.81 -30.73 2.54
CA SER A 251 -54.54 -31.07 1.87
C SER A 251 -53.37 -31.19 2.86
N ASP A 252 -53.60 -30.85 4.13
CA ASP A 252 -52.57 -30.92 5.16
C ASP A 252 -52.47 -32.35 5.73
N ARG A 253 -51.33 -33.01 5.48
CA ARG A 253 -51.02 -34.37 5.96
C ARG A 253 -51.01 -34.50 7.48
N LEU A 254 -51.03 -33.38 8.20
CA LEU A 254 -51.03 -33.32 9.66
C LEU A 254 -52.44 -33.37 10.27
N SER A 255 -53.50 -33.31 9.45
CA SER A 255 -54.87 -33.46 9.95
C SER A 255 -55.16 -34.93 10.31
N PRO A 256 -55.64 -35.23 11.54
CA PRO A 256 -55.97 -36.60 11.95
C PRO A 256 -57.08 -37.24 11.09
N TYR A 257 -57.79 -36.44 10.30
CA TYR A 257 -58.85 -36.89 9.40
C TYR A 257 -58.37 -37.05 7.94
N SER A 258 -57.16 -36.61 7.59
CA SER A 258 -56.62 -36.67 6.21
C SER A 258 -56.66 -38.10 5.64
N GLY A 259 -56.25 -39.09 6.42
CA GLY A 259 -56.27 -40.50 5.98
C GLY A 259 -57.68 -41.06 5.74
N ILE A 260 -58.69 -40.54 6.44
CA ILE A 260 -60.09 -40.96 6.23
C ILE A 260 -60.61 -40.38 4.91
N TYR A 261 -60.29 -39.11 4.61
CA TYR A 261 -60.69 -38.48 3.36
C TYR A 261 -60.00 -39.10 2.15
N GLU A 262 -58.68 -39.33 2.21
CA GLU A 262 -57.95 -40.05 1.15
C GLU A 262 -58.60 -41.41 0.87
N ARG A 263 -58.98 -42.14 1.93
CA ARG A 263 -59.66 -43.43 1.81
C ARG A 263 -61.03 -43.28 1.14
N ILE A 264 -61.86 -42.34 1.58
CA ILE A 264 -63.20 -42.11 1.00
C ILE A 264 -63.08 -41.76 -0.48
N PHE A 265 -62.20 -40.82 -0.84
CA PHE A 265 -61.96 -40.39 -2.22
C PHE A 265 -61.46 -41.54 -3.10
N SER A 266 -60.58 -42.40 -2.59
CA SER A 266 -60.12 -43.60 -3.29
C SER A 266 -61.24 -44.61 -3.55
N VAL A 267 -62.15 -44.80 -2.57
CA VAL A 267 -63.27 -45.74 -2.66
C VAL A 267 -64.30 -45.27 -3.67
N ILE A 268 -64.64 -43.97 -3.65
CA ILE A 268 -65.60 -43.39 -4.61
C ILE A 268 -64.96 -43.03 -5.96
N ARG A 269 -63.64 -43.24 -6.12
CA ARG A 269 -62.83 -42.84 -7.29
C ARG A 269 -62.97 -41.35 -7.64
N LEU A 270 -63.11 -40.49 -6.64
CA LEU A 270 -63.12 -39.04 -6.83
C LEU A 270 -61.66 -38.54 -6.75
N PRO A 271 -61.18 -37.74 -7.71
CA PRO A 271 -59.82 -37.21 -7.66
C PRO A 271 -59.60 -36.27 -6.46
N LEU A 272 -58.43 -36.37 -5.81
CA LEU A 272 -58.08 -35.59 -4.61
C LEU A 272 -58.04 -34.07 -4.83
N TYR A 273 -57.97 -33.60 -6.07
CA TYR A 273 -58.02 -32.17 -6.40
C TYR A 273 -59.45 -31.62 -6.48
N LYS A 274 -60.49 -32.46 -6.35
CA LYS A 274 -61.89 -32.03 -6.31
C LYS A 274 -62.31 -31.69 -4.88
N ALA A 275 -63.15 -30.68 -4.75
CA ALA A 275 -63.60 -30.19 -3.46
C ALA A 275 -64.51 -31.21 -2.74
N PRO A 276 -64.50 -31.26 -1.39
CA PRO A 276 -65.27 -32.25 -0.60
C PRO A 276 -66.78 -32.16 -0.81
N GLU A 277 -67.31 -30.98 -1.12
CA GLU A 277 -68.72 -30.77 -1.48
C GLU A 277 -69.14 -31.56 -2.73
N MET A 278 -68.19 -31.94 -3.60
CA MET A 278 -68.46 -32.73 -4.80
C MET A 278 -68.72 -34.20 -4.51
N VAL A 279 -68.44 -34.68 -3.30
CA VAL A 279 -68.62 -36.08 -2.90
C VAL A 279 -70.09 -36.48 -3.01
N LEU A 280 -71.00 -35.67 -2.49
CA LEU A 280 -72.44 -35.98 -2.52
C LEU A 280 -72.97 -36.02 -3.95
N THR A 281 -72.59 -35.05 -4.78
CA THR A 281 -73.00 -35.01 -6.19
C THR A 281 -72.45 -36.20 -6.97
N HIS A 282 -71.20 -36.59 -6.72
CA HIS A 282 -70.56 -37.73 -7.40
C HIS A 282 -71.19 -39.07 -6.99
N VAL A 283 -71.46 -39.26 -5.69
CA VAL A 283 -72.13 -40.47 -5.19
C VAL A 283 -73.58 -40.55 -5.70
N ALA A 284 -74.30 -39.42 -5.77
CA ALA A 284 -75.64 -39.38 -6.35
C ALA A 284 -75.63 -39.78 -7.83
N GLU A 285 -74.65 -39.30 -8.60
CA GLU A 285 -74.47 -39.65 -10.01
C GLU A 285 -74.12 -41.14 -10.19
N MET A 286 -73.21 -41.69 -9.38
CA MET A 286 -72.92 -43.12 -9.38
C MET A 286 -74.16 -43.97 -9.07
N LYS A 287 -74.97 -43.56 -8.09
CA LYS A 287 -76.22 -44.26 -7.73
C LYS A 287 -77.24 -44.20 -8.88
N ARG A 288 -77.34 -43.05 -9.55
CA ARG A 288 -78.16 -42.89 -10.76
C ARG A 288 -77.72 -43.84 -11.87
N GLN A 289 -76.41 -43.91 -12.14
CA GLN A 289 -75.84 -44.81 -13.13
C GLN A 289 -76.08 -46.28 -12.77
N GLN A 290 -75.94 -46.67 -11.50
CA GLN A 290 -76.23 -48.03 -11.04
C GLN A 290 -77.70 -48.41 -11.25
N LEU A 291 -78.64 -47.53 -10.89
CA LEU A 291 -80.07 -47.75 -11.10
C LEU A 291 -80.39 -47.87 -12.59
N PHE A 292 -79.81 -47.00 -13.42
CA PHE A 292 -79.94 -47.07 -14.86
C PHE A 292 -79.46 -48.42 -15.42
N LEU A 293 -78.24 -48.85 -15.07
CA LEU A 293 -77.71 -50.14 -15.51
C LEU A 293 -78.57 -51.32 -15.04
N ARG A 294 -79.08 -51.27 -13.80
CA ARG A 294 -79.98 -52.30 -13.27
C ARG A 294 -81.30 -52.36 -14.06
N SER A 295 -81.87 -51.21 -14.42
CA SER A 295 -83.06 -51.15 -15.26
C SER A 295 -82.79 -51.69 -16.68
N LEU A 296 -81.64 -51.38 -17.25
CA LEU A 296 -81.22 -51.88 -18.56
C LEU A 296 -81.05 -53.40 -18.57
N LEU A 297 -80.40 -53.95 -17.53
CA LEU A 297 -80.25 -55.40 -17.35
C LEU A 297 -81.59 -56.09 -17.16
N TYR A 298 -82.49 -55.50 -16.38
CA TYR A 298 -83.84 -56.03 -16.20
C TYR A 298 -84.62 -56.07 -17.52
N ASN A 299 -84.61 -54.97 -18.28
CA ASN A 299 -85.28 -54.89 -19.58
C ASN A 299 -84.66 -55.85 -20.60
N ARG A 300 -83.34 -55.98 -20.61
CA ARG A 300 -82.63 -56.95 -21.46
C ARG A 300 -83.05 -58.37 -21.10
N ASN A 301 -83.07 -58.73 -19.81
CA ASN A 301 -83.50 -60.05 -19.37
C ASN A 301 -84.96 -60.32 -19.76
N GLN A 302 -85.87 -59.36 -19.57
CA GLN A 302 -87.25 -59.49 -20.04
C GLN A 302 -87.34 -59.68 -21.56
N ALA A 303 -86.60 -58.90 -22.34
CA ALA A 303 -86.59 -59.02 -23.80
C ALA A 303 -86.08 -60.39 -24.24
N VAL A 304 -85.00 -60.89 -23.63
CA VAL A 304 -84.47 -62.24 -23.87
C VAL A 304 -85.50 -63.30 -23.51
N THR A 305 -86.16 -63.20 -22.35
CA THR A 305 -87.22 -64.14 -21.95
C THR A 305 -88.40 -64.13 -22.91
N ARG A 306 -88.84 -62.95 -23.39
CA ARG A 306 -89.92 -62.83 -24.39
C ARG A 306 -89.53 -63.45 -25.72
N VAL A 307 -88.31 -63.21 -26.19
CA VAL A 307 -87.81 -63.82 -27.43
C VAL A 307 -87.71 -65.34 -27.27
N GLN A 308 -87.23 -65.83 -26.12
CA GLN A 308 -87.16 -67.27 -25.83
C GLN A 308 -88.56 -67.91 -25.83
N GLN A 309 -89.56 -67.26 -25.22
CA GLN A 309 -90.96 -67.71 -25.23
C GLN A 309 -91.54 -67.73 -26.64
N GLN A 310 -91.31 -66.66 -27.42
CA GLN A 310 -91.77 -66.58 -28.81
C GLN A 310 -91.15 -67.67 -29.69
N ILE A 311 -89.86 -68.00 -29.51
CA ILE A 311 -89.19 -69.09 -30.22
C ILE A 311 -89.76 -70.46 -29.82
N CYS A 312 -90.09 -70.66 -28.54
CA CYS A 312 -90.70 -71.91 -28.08
C CYS A 312 -92.17 -72.08 -28.53
N GLU A 313 -92.89 -70.99 -28.77
CA GLU A 313 -94.29 -70.99 -29.20
C GLU A 313 -94.47 -71.05 -30.73
N SER A 314 -93.47 -70.64 -31.52
CA SER A 314 -93.53 -70.68 -32.98
C SER A 314 -93.08 -72.02 -33.57
N GLN A 315 -93.99 -72.75 -34.23
CA GLN A 315 -93.64 -73.78 -35.22
C GLN A 315 -93.40 -73.11 -36.59
N ASP A 316 -92.28 -73.45 -37.23
CA ASP A 316 -91.74 -73.01 -38.53
C ASP A 316 -92.15 -71.61 -39.03
N PRO A 317 -91.26 -70.59 -38.92
CA PRO A 317 -91.56 -69.28 -39.45
C PRO A 317 -91.34 -69.22 -40.96
N ASP A 318 -92.31 -68.66 -41.67
CA ASP A 318 -92.17 -68.22 -43.06
C ASP A 318 -91.13 -67.08 -43.12
N LEU A 319 -89.97 -67.37 -43.72
CA LEU A 319 -88.81 -66.48 -43.75
C LEU A 319 -89.13 -65.13 -44.41
N ASP A 320 -90.02 -65.10 -45.40
CA ASP A 320 -90.36 -63.90 -46.15
C ASP A 320 -91.12 -62.89 -45.27
N THR A 321 -92.06 -63.36 -44.45
CA THR A 321 -92.79 -62.51 -43.49
C THR A 321 -91.87 -61.92 -42.41
N LEU A 322 -90.81 -62.63 -42.06
CA LEU A 322 -89.83 -62.20 -41.08
C LEU A 322 -88.92 -61.11 -41.69
N PHE A 323 -88.48 -61.29 -42.94
CA PHE A 323 -87.75 -60.26 -43.69
C PHE A 323 -88.57 -58.99 -43.90
N GLU A 324 -89.85 -59.09 -44.24
CA GLU A 324 -90.73 -57.92 -44.33
C GLU A 324 -90.84 -57.18 -43.00
N ARG A 325 -91.09 -57.89 -41.88
CA ARG A 325 -91.12 -57.28 -40.55
C ARG A 325 -89.79 -56.66 -40.14
N LEU A 326 -88.67 -57.30 -40.48
CA LEU A 326 -87.34 -56.79 -40.21
C LEU A 326 -87.10 -55.49 -41.00
N SER A 327 -87.46 -55.48 -42.29
CA SER A 327 -87.33 -54.31 -43.17
C SER A 327 -88.20 -53.14 -42.72
N ALA A 328 -89.44 -53.40 -42.31
CA ALA A 328 -90.35 -52.40 -41.75
C ALA A 328 -89.84 -51.85 -40.42
N HIS A 329 -89.26 -52.70 -39.56
CA HIS A 329 -88.66 -52.25 -38.31
C HIS A 329 -87.42 -51.38 -38.56
N TYR A 330 -86.55 -51.77 -39.50
CA TYR A 330 -85.38 -50.96 -39.87
C TYR A 330 -85.78 -49.63 -40.51
N ALA A 331 -86.77 -49.61 -41.41
CA ALA A 331 -87.29 -48.38 -42.00
C ALA A 331 -87.80 -47.41 -40.91
N HIS A 332 -88.61 -47.91 -39.97
CA HIS A 332 -89.09 -47.11 -38.85
C HIS A 332 -87.95 -46.63 -37.92
N GLN A 333 -86.92 -47.45 -37.69
CA GLN A 333 -85.77 -47.01 -36.90
C GLN A 333 -84.96 -45.92 -37.61
N VAL A 334 -84.77 -46.04 -38.92
CA VAL A 334 -84.08 -45.02 -39.73
C VAL A 334 -84.86 -43.70 -39.68
N ASP A 335 -86.18 -43.73 -39.91
CA ASP A 335 -87.03 -42.53 -39.88
C ASP A 335 -87.02 -41.82 -38.52
N HIS A 336 -86.88 -42.57 -37.43
CA HIS A 336 -86.89 -41.99 -36.08
C HIS A 336 -85.50 -41.59 -35.57
N LEU A 337 -84.43 -42.29 -35.97
CA LEU A 337 -83.08 -42.04 -35.47
C LEU A 337 -82.32 -40.99 -36.29
N VAL A 338 -82.47 -40.98 -37.62
CA VAL A 338 -81.77 -40.04 -38.51
C VAL A 338 -82.03 -38.57 -38.12
N PRO A 339 -83.28 -38.13 -37.88
CA PRO A 339 -83.54 -36.73 -37.52
C PRO A 339 -82.92 -36.35 -36.16
N LYS A 340 -82.85 -37.30 -35.21
CA LYS A 340 -82.24 -37.05 -33.89
C LYS A 340 -80.73 -36.92 -33.99
N VAL A 341 -80.09 -37.69 -34.87
CA VAL A 341 -78.65 -37.58 -35.13
C VAL A 341 -78.34 -36.25 -35.82
N GLU A 342 -79.14 -35.84 -36.81
CA GLU A 342 -78.99 -34.54 -37.47
C GLU A 342 -79.15 -33.37 -36.47
N GLN A 343 -80.12 -33.45 -35.57
CA GLN A 343 -80.30 -32.44 -34.52
C GLN A 343 -79.10 -32.37 -33.57
N LEU A 344 -78.49 -33.50 -33.21
CA LEU A 344 -77.29 -33.53 -32.37
C LEU A 344 -76.07 -32.95 -33.10
N VAL A 345 -75.92 -33.24 -34.39
CA VAL A 345 -74.83 -32.66 -35.21
C VAL A 345 -74.94 -31.14 -35.23
N GLN A 346 -76.13 -30.60 -35.48
CA GLN A 346 -76.37 -29.14 -35.46
C GLN A 346 -76.09 -28.52 -34.08
N GLN A 347 -76.38 -29.23 -32.98
CA GLN A 347 -76.05 -28.75 -31.64
C GLN A 347 -74.55 -28.73 -31.38
N CYS A 348 -73.81 -29.73 -31.87
CA CYS A 348 -72.36 -29.79 -31.79
C CYS A 348 -71.68 -28.65 -32.58
N GLU A 349 -72.18 -28.36 -33.79
CA GLU A 349 -71.67 -27.26 -34.61
C GLU A 349 -71.84 -25.90 -33.91
N LYS A 350 -73.01 -25.64 -33.33
CA LYS A 350 -73.26 -24.42 -32.55
C LYS A 350 -72.37 -24.31 -31.30
N ALA A 351 -72.15 -25.42 -30.60
CA ALA A 351 -71.27 -25.44 -29.44
C ALA A 351 -69.81 -25.14 -29.84
N GLN A 352 -69.38 -25.62 -31.01
CA GLN A 352 -68.05 -25.37 -31.54
C GLN A 352 -67.84 -23.91 -31.96
N GLU A 353 -68.86 -23.25 -32.51
CA GLU A 353 -68.83 -21.81 -32.78
C GLU A 353 -68.71 -21.00 -31.49
N TYR A 354 -69.54 -21.31 -30.48
CA TYR A 354 -69.48 -20.67 -29.17
C TYR A 354 -68.12 -20.85 -28.48
N GLN A 355 -67.49 -22.02 -28.62
CA GLN A 355 -66.15 -22.26 -28.08
C GLN A 355 -65.11 -21.30 -28.66
N LYS A 356 -65.20 -20.94 -29.95
CA LYS A 356 -64.29 -19.96 -30.57
C LYS A 356 -64.45 -18.58 -29.94
N GLU A 357 -65.69 -18.16 -29.66
CA GLU A 357 -65.98 -16.90 -28.98
C GLU A 357 -65.40 -16.87 -27.55
N VAL A 358 -65.59 -17.96 -26.80
CA VAL A 358 -65.03 -18.09 -25.45
C VAL A 358 -63.50 -18.09 -25.49
N GLN A 359 -62.89 -18.77 -26.46
CA GLN A 359 -61.43 -18.81 -26.58
C GLN A 359 -60.86 -17.43 -26.92
N ALA A 360 -61.52 -16.66 -27.79
CA ALA A 360 -61.14 -15.27 -28.06
C ALA A 360 -61.23 -14.40 -26.79
N ALA A 361 -62.33 -14.50 -26.05
CA ALA A 361 -62.51 -13.76 -24.79
C ALA A 361 -61.45 -14.12 -23.73
N VAL A 362 -61.04 -15.39 -23.65
CA VAL A 362 -59.99 -15.84 -22.73
C VAL A 362 -58.61 -15.32 -23.16
N ILE A 363 -58.32 -15.28 -24.46
CA ILE A 363 -57.07 -14.71 -24.99
C ILE A 363 -57.01 -13.20 -24.69
N ASP A 364 -58.09 -12.47 -25.00
CA ASP A 364 -58.20 -11.03 -24.68
C ASP A 364 -58.01 -10.76 -23.18
N TRP A 365 -58.55 -11.63 -22.32
CA TRP A 365 -58.36 -11.54 -20.88
C TRP A 365 -56.91 -11.80 -20.44
N TRP A 366 -56.21 -12.73 -21.09
CA TRP A 366 -54.80 -13.05 -20.79
C TRP A 366 -53.83 -11.97 -21.27
N ASP A 367 -54.09 -11.34 -22.41
CA ASP A 367 -53.22 -10.28 -22.93
C ASP A 367 -53.31 -9.00 -22.08
N GLN A 368 -54.48 -8.68 -21.51
CA GLN A 368 -54.66 -7.52 -20.63
C GLN A 368 -55.56 -7.84 -19.41
N PRO A 369 -55.02 -8.56 -18.41
CA PRO A 369 -55.79 -8.87 -17.21
C PRO A 369 -56.16 -7.56 -16.50
N ALA A 370 -57.45 -7.43 -16.17
CA ALA A 370 -58.04 -6.28 -15.46
C ALA A 370 -58.37 -5.01 -16.26
N GLN A 371 -58.16 -4.94 -17.58
CA GLN A 371 -58.55 -3.74 -18.35
C GLN A 371 -60.08 -3.47 -18.34
N TYR A 372 -60.88 -4.54 -18.21
CA TYR A 372 -62.35 -4.47 -18.23
C TYR A 372 -63.03 -5.01 -16.96
N CYS A 373 -62.26 -5.41 -15.94
CA CYS A 373 -62.80 -6.10 -14.77
C CYS A 373 -63.62 -5.20 -13.84
N LEU A 374 -63.60 -3.87 -14.04
CA LEU A 374 -64.29 -2.89 -13.19
C LEU A 374 -65.05 -1.85 -14.04
N SER A 375 -65.80 -2.31 -15.05
CA SER A 375 -66.61 -1.40 -15.88
C SER A 375 -67.72 -0.69 -15.10
N TRP A 376 -68.14 -1.24 -13.96
CA TRP A 376 -69.20 -0.70 -13.09
C TRP A 376 -68.71 0.12 -11.90
N GLU A 377 -67.41 0.09 -11.55
CA GLU A 377 -66.90 0.80 -10.37
C GLU A 377 -66.57 2.26 -10.73
N GLN A 378 -67.23 3.20 -10.06
CA GLN A 378 -67.06 4.62 -10.28
C GLN A 378 -66.38 5.27 -9.07
N ARG A 379 -65.29 6.00 -9.32
CA ARG A 379 -64.59 6.83 -8.31
C ARG A 379 -64.69 8.29 -8.77
N GLY A 380 -65.41 9.11 -7.99
CA GLY A 380 -65.68 10.51 -8.35
C GLY A 380 -66.64 10.68 -9.53
N GLY A 381 -67.59 9.75 -9.69
CA GLY A 381 -68.58 9.77 -10.78
C GLY A 381 -68.03 9.41 -12.16
N GLN A 382 -66.81 8.88 -12.25
CA GLN A 382 -66.17 8.46 -13.49
C GLN A 382 -65.69 7.02 -13.40
N THR A 383 -65.84 6.27 -14.51
CA THR A 383 -65.33 4.90 -14.63
C THR A 383 -63.82 4.90 -14.94
N LEU A 384 -63.15 3.76 -14.73
CA LEU A 384 -61.72 3.60 -15.01
C LEU A 384 -61.36 4.02 -16.46
N LEU A 385 -62.21 3.66 -17.43
CA LEU A 385 -62.06 4.04 -18.84
C LEU A 385 -62.08 5.56 -19.03
N GLN A 386 -63.01 6.26 -18.39
CA GLN A 386 -63.12 7.71 -18.47
C GLN A 386 -61.93 8.41 -17.80
N TRP A 387 -61.43 7.88 -16.69
CA TRP A 387 -60.20 8.36 -16.04
C TRP A 387 -58.98 8.17 -16.92
N ARG A 388 -58.86 7.00 -17.58
CA ARG A 388 -57.79 6.72 -18.54
C ARG A 388 -57.83 7.75 -19.66
N ASP A 389 -58.98 7.94 -20.30
CA ASP A 389 -59.10 8.85 -21.45
C ASP A 389 -58.78 10.31 -21.06
N ARG A 390 -59.23 10.76 -19.89
CA ARG A 390 -58.84 12.06 -19.32
C ARG A 390 -57.34 12.16 -19.08
N TRP A 391 -56.74 11.12 -18.53
CA TRP A 391 -55.29 11.07 -18.28
C TRP A 391 -54.49 11.13 -19.58
N THR A 392 -54.95 10.45 -20.64
CA THR A 392 -54.31 10.49 -21.97
C THR A 392 -54.41 11.88 -22.60
N VAL A 393 -55.54 12.58 -22.42
CA VAL A 393 -55.71 13.96 -22.90
C VAL A 393 -54.83 14.93 -22.10
N ALA A 394 -54.77 14.77 -20.77
CA ALA A 394 -53.93 15.59 -19.91
C ALA A 394 -52.43 15.36 -20.17
N SER A 395 -51.99 14.11 -20.35
CA SER A 395 -50.60 13.78 -20.67
C SER A 395 -50.21 14.32 -22.06
N ALA A 396 -51.08 14.21 -23.05
CA ALA A 396 -50.87 14.81 -24.37
C ALA A 396 -50.81 16.35 -24.30
N ALA A 397 -51.60 16.99 -23.44
CA ALA A 397 -51.53 18.45 -23.24
C ALA A 397 -50.21 18.88 -22.59
N VAL A 398 -49.76 18.15 -21.57
CA VAL A 398 -48.46 18.41 -20.90
C VAL A 398 -47.31 18.21 -21.88
N GLN A 399 -47.32 17.14 -22.68
CA GLN A 399 -46.30 16.89 -23.72
C GLN A 399 -46.24 18.00 -24.77
N ARG A 400 -47.38 18.59 -25.16
CA ARG A 400 -47.41 19.75 -26.06
C ARG A 400 -46.81 21.01 -25.43
N THR A 401 -47.04 21.24 -24.14
CA THR A 401 -46.46 22.39 -23.43
C THR A 401 -44.98 22.24 -23.12
N SER A 402 -44.48 21.02 -22.93
CA SER A 402 -43.05 20.74 -22.76
C SER A 402 -42.26 20.77 -24.08
N GLY A 403 -42.94 20.62 -25.22
CA GLY A 403 -42.34 20.77 -26.56
C GLY A 403 -42.26 22.20 -27.08
N THR A 404 -42.81 23.19 -26.37
CA THR A 404 -42.81 24.63 -26.74
C THR A 404 -41.78 25.47 -25.97
N ARG A 405 -40.87 24.82 -25.21
CA ARG A 405 -39.68 25.44 -24.62
C ARG A 405 -38.42 24.85 -25.27
N THR A 406 -38.11 25.31 -26.48
CA THR A 406 -36.77 25.29 -27.08
C THR A 406 -36.59 26.58 -27.85
#